data_AF-A0A2I0VHU7-F1
#
_entry.id   AF-A0A2I0VHU7-F1
#
_cell.length_a   1.000
_cell.length_b   1.000
_cell.length_c   1.000
_cell.angle_alpha   90.00
_cell.angle_beta   90.00
_cell.angle_gamma   90.00
#
_symmetry.space_group_name_H-M   'P 1'
#
loop_
_entity.id
_entity.type
_entity.pdbx_description
1 polymer ?
#
loop_
_entity_poly.entity_id
_entity_poly.type
_entity_poly.pdbx_seq_one_letter_code
_entity_poly.pdbx_strand_id
1 'polypeptide(L)'
;MLKNFQTCSKWLMPAFKCHWRVVSPETPVALAFGPVAAGKYGPDLTLWNGLYGRGDVYRTLLRESTAALLNSYNSIRFPYPTLTVVSNMNSALLGSQREALMTALRFRRANSGISGRSTVACNFTPCS
;
A
#
# COMPACT_ATOMS: atom_id res chain seq x y z
N MET A 1 -22.99 4.68 -4.67
CA MET A 1 -22.48 3.35 -4.26
C MET A 1 -21.03 3.20 -4.69
N LEU A 2 -20.08 3.36 -3.78
CA LEU A 2 -18.68 3.02 -4.05
C LEU A 2 -18.61 1.49 -4.11
N LYS A 3 -18.31 0.93 -5.28
CA LYS A 3 -17.97 -0.51 -5.40
C LYS A 3 -16.87 -0.82 -4.38
N ASN A 4 -17.07 -1.85 -3.57
CA ASN A 4 -16.10 -2.32 -2.57
C ASN A 4 -14.86 -2.87 -3.27
N PHE A 5 -13.94 -1.99 -3.71
CA PHE A 5 -12.64 -2.40 -4.22
C PHE A 5 -11.83 -2.96 -3.05
N GLN A 6 -11.65 -4.27 -2.97
CA GLN A 6 -10.88 -4.87 -1.89
C GLN A 6 -9.39 -4.61 -2.14
N THR A 7 -8.71 -3.98 -1.16
CA THR A 7 -7.24 -3.95 -1.12
C THR A 7 -6.73 -5.38 -1.21
N CYS A 8 -5.59 -5.59 -1.88
CA CYS A 8 -5.01 -6.92 -2.11
C CYS A 8 -4.86 -7.74 -0.81
N SER A 9 -5.83 -8.62 -0.52
CA SER A 9 -5.88 -9.39 0.73
C SER A 9 -4.83 -10.49 0.81
N LYS A 10 -4.23 -10.87 -0.33
CA LYS A 10 -3.18 -11.89 -0.39
C LYS A 10 -1.96 -11.54 0.46
N TRP A 11 -1.65 -10.26 0.66
CA TRP A 11 -0.55 -9.82 1.53
C TRP A 11 -0.69 -10.27 3.00
N LEU A 12 -1.92 -10.53 3.44
CA LEU A 12 -2.26 -10.94 4.81
C LEU A 12 -2.35 -12.46 4.97
N MET A 13 -2.19 -13.23 3.88
CA MET A 13 -2.36 -14.67 3.89
C MET A 13 -0.99 -15.37 4.04
N PRO A 14 -0.83 -16.32 4.98
CA PRO A 14 0.43 -17.04 5.18
C PRO A 14 0.98 -17.70 3.91
N ALA A 15 0.08 -18.22 3.06
CA ALA A 15 0.41 -18.86 1.79
C ALA A 15 1.14 -17.94 0.79
N PHE A 16 1.21 -16.63 1.02
CA PHE A 16 1.88 -15.67 0.13
C PHE A 16 3.04 -14.94 0.84
N LYS A 17 3.47 -15.39 2.02
CA LYS A 17 4.49 -14.70 2.84
C LYS A 17 5.85 -14.57 2.12
N CYS A 18 6.20 -15.47 1.21
CA CYS A 18 7.44 -15.42 0.42
C CYS A 18 7.53 -14.23 -0.56
N HIS A 19 6.46 -13.47 -0.77
CA HIS A 19 6.46 -12.25 -1.60
C HIS A 19 6.92 -11.01 -0.81
N TRP A 20 7.09 -11.11 0.52
CA TRP A 20 7.75 -10.11 1.37
C TRP A 20 9.28 -10.20 1.22
N ARG A 21 9.79 -9.86 0.02
CA ARG A 21 11.21 -10.09 -0.36
C ARG A 21 12.15 -8.94 -0.02
N VAL A 22 11.66 -7.70 -0.15
CA VAL A 22 12.47 -6.48 0.04
C VAL A 22 12.32 -5.93 1.46
N VAL A 23 11.15 -6.17 2.05
CA VAL A 23 10.76 -5.75 3.40
C VAL A 23 10.03 -6.91 4.08
N SER A 24 9.95 -6.88 5.40
CA SER A 24 9.20 -7.85 6.20
C SER A 24 7.88 -7.26 6.73
N PRO A 25 6.92 -8.11 7.17
CA PRO A 25 5.71 -7.65 7.85
C PRO A 25 6.01 -6.73 9.06
N GLU A 26 7.10 -6.99 9.77
CA GLU A 26 7.55 -6.26 10.96
C GLU A 26 8.29 -4.96 10.63
N THR A 27 8.60 -4.71 9.35
CA THR A 27 9.29 -3.49 8.92
C THR A 27 8.50 -2.26 9.38
N PRO A 28 9.14 -1.31 10.09
CA PRO A 28 8.48 -0.08 10.49
C PRO A 28 8.04 0.75 9.29
N VAL A 29 6.85 1.34 9.36
CA VAL A 29 6.33 2.32 8.39
C VAL A 29 7.30 3.49 8.27
N ALA A 30 7.91 3.91 9.38
CA ALA A 30 8.94 4.93 9.43
C ALA A 30 10.16 4.58 8.56
N LEU A 31 10.57 3.31 8.54
CA LEU A 31 11.70 2.85 7.72
C LEU A 31 11.31 2.76 6.24
N ALA A 32 10.10 2.29 5.95
CA ALA A 32 9.64 2.09 4.56
C ALA A 32 9.31 3.40 3.84
N PHE A 33 8.73 4.38 4.55
CA PHE A 33 8.21 5.63 3.96
C PHE A 33 8.97 6.88 4.42
N GLY A 34 9.84 6.77 5.42
CA GLY A 34 10.69 7.86 5.89
C GLY A 34 10.07 8.76 6.96
N PRO A 35 10.73 9.90 7.26
CA PRO A 35 10.43 10.73 8.44
C PRO A 35 9.03 11.32 8.49
N VAL A 36 8.45 11.68 7.34
CA VAL A 36 7.09 12.24 7.28
C VAL A 36 6.06 11.21 7.76
N ALA A 37 6.21 9.95 7.34
CA ALA A 37 5.37 8.86 7.81
C ALA A 37 5.62 8.55 9.29
N ALA A 38 6.87 8.62 9.76
CA ALA A 38 7.21 8.45 11.17
C ALA A 38 6.49 9.49 12.05
N GLY A 39 6.50 10.76 11.65
CA GLY A 39 5.79 11.83 12.37
C GLY A 39 4.27 11.63 12.40
N LYS A 40 3.69 11.04 11.34
CA LYS A 40 2.24 10.81 11.28
C LYS A 40 1.78 9.58 12.06
N TYR A 41 2.52 8.48 11.97
CA TYR A 41 2.07 7.16 12.41
C TYR A 41 2.79 6.64 13.65
N GLY A 42 3.86 7.30 14.09
CA GLY A 42 4.75 6.85 15.13
C GLY A 42 5.83 5.88 14.61
N PRO A 43 6.84 5.58 15.45
CA PRO A 43 7.98 4.75 15.06
C PRO A 43 7.65 3.26 15.00
N ASP A 44 6.70 2.78 15.80
CA ASP A 44 6.48 1.34 16.03
C ASP A 44 5.42 0.72 15.10
N LEU A 45 4.72 1.53 14.31
CA LEU A 45 3.70 1.00 13.42
C LEU A 45 4.36 0.23 12.27
N THR A 46 4.06 -1.06 12.15
CA THR A 46 4.63 -1.94 11.13
C THR A 46 3.82 -1.92 9.83
N LEU A 47 4.44 -2.37 8.73
CA LEU A 47 3.76 -2.55 7.45
C LEU A 47 2.57 -3.54 7.56
N TRP A 48 2.72 -4.60 8.36
CA TRP A 48 1.63 -5.52 8.67
C TRP A 48 0.41 -4.80 9.27
N ASN A 49 0.64 -3.99 10.32
CA ASN A 49 -0.41 -3.20 10.94
C ASN A 49 -1.00 -2.17 9.97
N GLY A 50 -0.17 -1.61 9.08
CA GLY A 50 -0.59 -0.69 8.02
C GLY A 50 -1.66 -1.28 7.10
N LEU A 51 -1.56 -2.58 6.77
CA LEU A 51 -2.51 -3.27 5.88
C LEU A 51 -3.91 -3.45 6.49
N TYR A 52 -4.06 -3.37 7.82
CA TYR A 52 -5.36 -3.49 8.49
C TYR A 52 -6.11 -2.16 8.65
N GLY A 53 -5.49 -1.02 8.33
CA GLY A 53 -6.08 0.30 8.56
C GLY A 53 -7.44 0.49 7.87
N ARG A 54 -8.50 0.81 8.64
CA ARG A 54 -9.85 1.16 8.12
C ARG A 54 -10.43 2.34 8.91
N GLY A 55 -11.49 2.96 8.39
CA GLY A 55 -12.31 3.96 9.11
C GLY A 55 -11.73 5.37 9.16
N ASP A 56 -10.41 5.53 9.24
CA ASP A 56 -9.71 6.82 9.22
C ASP A 56 -9.05 7.09 7.85
N VAL A 57 -8.97 8.36 7.44
CA VAL A 57 -8.40 8.79 6.15
C VAL A 57 -6.93 8.43 6.06
N TYR A 58 -6.15 8.69 7.11
CA TYR A 58 -4.72 8.41 7.12
C TYR A 58 -4.42 6.92 7.29
N ARG A 59 -5.25 6.18 8.02
CA ARG A 59 -5.20 4.70 8.05
C ARG A 59 -5.54 4.10 6.69
N THR A 60 -6.49 4.68 5.97
CA THR A 60 -6.85 4.26 4.61
C THR A 60 -5.71 4.56 3.63
N LEU A 61 -5.12 5.76 3.69
CA LEU A 61 -3.93 6.10 2.92
C LEU A 61 -2.79 5.13 3.20
N LEU A 62 -2.47 4.87 4.47
CA LEU A 62 -1.41 3.95 4.85
C LEU A 62 -1.64 2.53 4.29
N ARG A 63 -2.87 2.01 4.42
CA ARG A 63 -3.22 0.68 3.90
C ARG A 63 -2.96 0.58 2.41
N GLU A 64 -3.47 1.54 1.63
CA GLU A 64 -3.36 1.49 0.16
C GLU A 64 -1.92 1.77 -0.31
N SER A 65 -1.18 2.66 0.35
CA SER A 65 0.23 2.91 0.08
C SER A 65 1.11 1.72 0.42
N THR A 66 0.84 1.02 1.53
CA THR A 66 1.57 -0.20 1.91
C THR A 66 1.36 -1.28 0.86
N ALA A 67 0.12 -1.53 0.46
CA ALA A 67 -0.17 -2.49 -0.61
C ALA A 67 0.48 -2.07 -1.95
N ALA A 68 0.49 -0.76 -2.28
CA ALA A 68 1.13 -0.26 -3.49
C ALA A 68 2.65 -0.44 -3.48
N LEU A 69 3.29 -0.22 -2.32
CA LEU A 69 4.73 -0.41 -2.15
C LEU A 69 5.12 -1.87 -2.35
N LEU A 70 4.37 -2.79 -1.73
CA LEU A 70 4.62 -4.22 -1.87
C LEU A 70 4.39 -4.70 -3.31
N ASN A 71 3.37 -4.16 -3.99
CA ASN A 71 3.11 -4.43 -5.41
C ASN A 71 4.23 -3.89 -6.31
N SER A 72 4.77 -2.69 -6.03
CA SER A 72 5.84 -2.09 -6.83
C SER A 72 7.16 -2.87 -6.70
N TYR A 73 7.43 -3.50 -5.56
CA TYR A 73 8.57 -4.41 -5.41
C TYR A 73 8.44 -5.71 -6.22
N ASN A 74 7.21 -6.20 -6.39
CA ASN A 74 6.97 -7.53 -6.96
C ASN A 74 6.54 -7.52 -8.43
N SER A 75 6.27 -6.34 -9.00
CA SER A 75 5.86 -6.24 -10.41
C SER A 75 6.29 -4.94 -11.07
N ILE A 76 7.11 -5.05 -12.11
CA ILE A 76 7.42 -3.93 -13.03
C ILE A 76 6.19 -3.45 -13.82
N ARG A 77 5.10 -4.23 -13.84
CA ARG A 77 3.83 -3.87 -14.47
C ARG A 77 2.92 -3.06 -13.55
N PHE A 78 3.27 -2.92 -12.27
CA PHE A 78 2.53 -2.06 -11.36
C PHE A 78 2.73 -0.59 -11.77
N PRO A 79 1.66 0.22 -11.90
CA PRO A 79 1.73 1.54 -12.54
C PRO A 79 2.48 2.60 -11.72
N TYR A 80 2.83 2.32 -10.47
CA TYR A 80 3.59 3.24 -9.63
C TYR A 80 4.97 2.62 -9.29
N PRO A 81 6.07 3.19 -9.79
CA PRO A 81 7.40 2.86 -9.31
C PRO A 81 7.52 3.08 -7.79
N THR A 82 8.38 2.32 -7.10
CA THR A 82 8.55 2.39 -5.65
C THR A 82 8.79 3.81 -5.14
N LEU A 83 9.69 4.57 -5.77
CA LEU A 83 9.97 5.96 -5.38
C LEU A 83 8.73 6.86 -5.55
N THR A 84 7.91 6.63 -6.57
CA THR A 84 6.65 7.35 -6.77
C THR A 84 5.61 7.00 -5.70
N VAL A 85 5.55 5.74 -5.25
CA VAL A 85 4.68 5.35 -4.13
C VAL A 85 5.07 6.11 -2.86
N VAL A 86 6.36 6.10 -2.51
CA VAL A 86 6.89 6.79 -1.32
C VAL A 86 6.68 8.31 -1.41
N SER A 87 6.99 8.91 -2.56
CA SER A 87 6.81 10.36 -2.78
C SER A 87 5.34 10.77 -2.66
N ASN A 88 4.43 10.12 -3.38
CA ASN A 88 3.00 10.44 -3.34
C ASN A 88 2.40 10.26 -1.94
N MET A 89 2.83 9.23 -1.22
CA MET A 89 2.44 9.00 0.18
C MET A 89 2.85 10.18 1.06
N ASN A 90 4.11 10.59 1.00
CA ASN A 90 4.62 11.68 1.83
C ASN A 90 4.02 13.04 1.45
N SER A 91 3.85 13.33 0.16
CA SER A 91 3.12 14.53 -0.29
C SER A 91 1.69 14.56 0.22
N ALA A 92 0.99 13.42 0.20
CA ALA A 92 -0.36 13.29 0.74
C ALA A 92 -0.43 13.48 2.26
N LEU A 93 0.61 13.10 3.00
CA LEU A 93 0.70 13.32 4.44
C LEU A 93 0.92 14.79 4.82
N LEU A 94 1.67 15.52 4.00
CA LEU A 94 1.93 16.95 4.17
C LEU A 94 0.76 17.82 3.68
N GLY A 95 -0.13 17.25 2.88
CA GLY A 95 -1.31 17.93 2.34
C GLY A 95 -2.56 17.83 3.21
N SER A 96 -3.68 18.18 2.59
CA SER A 96 -5.02 18.11 3.16
C SER A 96 -5.54 16.67 3.27
N GLN A 97 -6.57 16.46 4.10
CA GLN A 97 -7.28 15.17 4.15
C GLN A 97 -7.86 14.76 2.78
N ARG A 98 -8.25 15.74 1.96
CA ARG A 98 -8.74 15.48 0.59
C ARG A 98 -7.63 14.88 -0.28
N GLU A 99 -6.42 15.41 -0.21
CA GLU A 99 -5.27 14.89 -0.94
C GLU A 99 -4.90 13.49 -0.45
N ALA A 100 -4.90 13.26 0.86
CA ALA A 100 -4.71 11.94 1.44
C ALA A 100 -5.73 10.92 0.92
N LEU A 101 -7.02 11.29 0.90
CA LEU A 101 -8.08 10.43 0.37
C LEU A 101 -7.92 10.19 -1.13
N MET A 102 -7.60 11.22 -1.91
CA MET A 102 -7.42 11.10 -3.36
C MET A 102 -6.23 10.18 -3.71
N THR A 103 -5.11 10.31 -3.00
CA THR A 103 -3.96 9.42 -3.16
C THR A 103 -4.28 7.98 -2.76
N ALA A 104 -4.99 7.79 -1.64
CA ALA A 104 -5.46 6.47 -1.24
C ALA A 104 -6.36 5.82 -2.31
N LEU A 105 -7.28 6.58 -2.90
CA LEU A 105 -8.17 6.11 -3.97
C LEU A 105 -7.40 5.73 -5.25
N ARG A 106 -6.35 6.48 -5.60
CA ARG A 106 -5.47 6.16 -6.74
C ARG A 106 -4.75 4.84 -6.52
N PHE A 107 -4.12 4.67 -5.36
CA PHE A 107 -3.45 3.42 -5.01
C PHE A 107 -4.42 2.25 -4.91
N ARG A 108 -5.60 2.44 -4.32
CA ARG A 108 -6.64 1.40 -4.27
C ARG A 108 -7.03 0.89 -5.65
N ARG A 109 -7.22 1.79 -6.63
CA ARG A 109 -7.50 1.42 -8.03
C ARG A 109 -6.37 0.60 -8.64
N ALA A 110 -5.12 1.06 -8.48
CA ALA A 110 -3.95 0.32 -8.98
C ALA A 110 -3.77 -1.05 -8.30
N ASN A 111 -3.94 -1.13 -6.97
CA ASN A 111 -3.88 -2.37 -6.19
C ASN A 111 -4.96 -3.37 -6.62
N SER A 112 -6.13 -2.87 -7.01
CA SER A 112 -7.23 -3.69 -7.56
C SER A 112 -7.04 -4.08 -9.03
N GLY A 113 -5.92 -3.70 -9.67
CA GLY A 113 -5.63 -4.02 -11.07
C GLY A 113 -6.60 -3.37 -12.07
N ILE A 114 -7.30 -2.31 -11.67
CA ILE A 114 -8.22 -1.59 -12.56
C ILE A 114 -7.40 -0.57 -13.35
N SER A 115 -6.80 -1.05 -14.44
CA SER A 115 -6.20 -0.25 -15.50
C SER A 115 -6.75 -0.73 -16.84
N GLY A 116 -7.99 -0.36 -17.16
CA GLY A 116 -8.56 -0.35 -18.51
C GLY A 116 -8.81 -1.68 -19.24
N ARG A 117 -7.95 -2.71 -19.15
CA ARG A 117 -8.05 -3.91 -20.04
C ARG A 117 -7.52 -5.24 -19.50
N SER A 118 -6.94 -5.34 -18.31
CA SER A 118 -6.53 -6.64 -17.75
C SER A 118 -6.41 -6.57 -16.22
N THR A 119 -6.96 -7.56 -15.52
CA THR A 119 -6.88 -7.68 -14.06
C THR A 119 -5.48 -8.18 -13.66
N VAL A 120 -4.53 -7.26 -13.47
CA VAL A 120 -3.17 -7.58 -12.96
C VAL A 120 -3.15 -7.71 -11.43
N ALA A 121 -4.31 -7.62 -10.77
CA ALA A 121 -4.40 -7.54 -9.31
C ALA A 121 -3.86 -8.79 -8.63
N CYS A 122 -2.88 -8.63 -7.73
CA CYS A 122 -2.42 -9.69 -6.84
C CYS A 122 -2.07 -11.00 -7.57
N ASN A 123 -1.36 -10.93 -8.70
CA ASN A 123 -0.90 -12.13 -9.41
C ASN A 123 0.26 -12.84 -8.68
N PHE A 124 0.06 -13.07 -7.38
CA PHE A 124 0.91 -13.93 -6.57
C PHE A 124 0.42 -15.35 -6.74
N THR A 125 1.36 -16.24 -7.05
CA THR A 125 1.21 -17.67 -6.82
C THR A 125 1.46 -17.96 -5.33
N PRO A 126 0.75 -18.91 -4.73
CA PRO A 126 1.10 -19.39 -3.39
C PRO A 126 2.57 -19.81 -3.35
N CYS A 127 3.20 -19.60 -2.21
CA CYS A 127 4.52 -20.11 -1.92
C CYS A 127 4.45 -21.64 -1.89
N SER A 128 5.45 -22.29 -2.50
CA SER A 128 5.73 -23.72 -2.39
C SER A 128 6.25 -24.09 -1.02
#